data_AF-A0A392PXH2-F1
#
_entry.id   AF-A0A392PXH2-F1
#
_cell.length_a   1.000
_cell.length_b   1.000
_cell.length_c   1.000
_cell.angle_alpha   90.00
_cell.angle_beta   90.00
_cell.angle_gamma   90.00
#
_symmetry.space_group_name_H-M   'P 1'
#
loop_
_entity.id
_entity.type
_entity.pdbx_description
1 polymer ?
#
loop_
_entity_poly.entity_id
_entity_poly.type
_entity_poly.pdbx_seq_one_letter_code
_entity_poly.pdbx_strand_id
1 'polypeptide(L)'
;MDATSDLIWHKQIPLKVSVLALRLLRNRLPTKHNLAVRNIISQESQFCVTGCGGLETAQHLFLSCPVFAPLWGSRARRFFLQLVWLCYISVLWNERNNRVFKATETTLHVRQG
;
A
#
# COMPACT_ATOMS: atom_id res chain seq x y z
N MET A 1 -33.93 13.83 -5.55
CA MET A 1 -32.96 12.78 -5.94
C MET A 1 -31.57 13.18 -5.44
N ASP A 2 -31.28 13.12 -4.14
CA ASP A 2 -30.32 14.09 -3.58
C ASP A 2 -29.96 13.85 -2.09
N ALA A 3 -29.76 12.60 -1.68
CA ALA A 3 -29.11 12.33 -0.38
C ALA A 3 -28.20 11.10 -0.43
N THR A 4 -28.58 10.07 -1.18
CA THR A 4 -27.82 8.82 -1.26
C THR A 4 -26.54 8.97 -2.08
N SER A 5 -26.53 9.85 -3.10
CA SER A 5 -25.38 10.08 -3.98
C SER A 5 -24.18 10.68 -3.25
N ASP A 6 -24.41 11.62 -2.32
CA ASP A 6 -23.34 12.28 -1.57
C ASP A 6 -22.76 11.40 -0.45
N LEU A 7 -23.54 10.42 0.03
CA LEU A 7 -23.07 9.39 0.95
C LEU A 7 -22.20 8.32 0.27
N ILE A 8 -22.41 8.05 -1.02
CA ILE A 8 -21.61 7.09 -1.79
C ILE A 8 -20.17 7.60 -1.99
N TRP A 9 -19.99 8.92 -2.12
CA TRP A 9 -18.69 9.55 -2.34
C TRP A 9 -17.94 9.93 -1.07
N HIS A 10 -18.51 9.70 0.11
CA HIS A 10 -17.75 9.78 1.36
C HIS A 10 -16.75 8.63 1.39
N LYS A 11 -15.57 8.92 0.85
CA LYS A 11 -14.37 8.08 0.79
C LYS A 11 -14.02 7.67 2.23
N GLN A 12 -14.64 6.59 2.72
CA GLN A 12 -14.55 6.07 4.10
C GLN A 12 -13.12 5.70 4.51
N ILE A 13 -12.17 5.79 3.59
CA ILE A 13 -10.75 5.52 3.82
C ILE A 13 -10.02 6.87 3.73
N PRO A 14 -9.55 7.41 4.86
CA PRO A 14 -8.72 8.61 4.87
C PRO A 14 -7.53 8.45 3.93
N LEU A 15 -7.19 9.47 3.15
CA LEU A 15 -6.07 9.44 2.19
C LEU A 15 -4.76 8.94 2.81
N LYS A 16 -4.52 9.26 4.09
CA LYS A 16 -3.37 8.78 4.87
C LYS A 16 -3.25 7.26 4.88
N VAL A 17 -4.38 6.55 4.98
CA VAL A 17 -4.45 5.09 5.00
C VAL A 17 -4.15 4.52 3.61
N SER A 18 -4.67 5.13 2.55
CA SER A 18 -4.35 4.72 1.17
C SER A 18 -2.87 4.95 0.82
N VAL A 19 -2.29 6.07 1.27
CA VAL A 19 -0.85 6.35 1.08
C VAL A 19 0.00 5.34 1.86
N LEU A 20 -0.39 4.98 3.09
CA LEU A 20 0.29 3.95 3.87
C LEU A 20 0.23 2.58 3.19
N ALA A 21 -0.95 2.16 2.71
CA ALA A 21 -1.13 0.91 1.98
C ALA A 21 -0.32 0.88 0.67
N LEU A 22 -0.26 2.00 -0.05
CA LEU A 22 0.58 2.12 -1.24
C LEU A 22 2.07 2.03 -0.91
N ARG A 23 2.52 2.65 0.19
CA ARG A 23 3.91 2.54 0.66
C ARG A 23 4.23 1.11 1.08
N LEU A 24 3.29 0.41 1.71
CA LEU A 24 3.42 -1.01 2.04
C LEU A 24 3.57 -1.85 0.77
N LEU A 25 2.64 -1.72 -0.18
CA LEU A 25 2.64 -2.46 -1.45
C LEU A 25 3.94 -2.25 -2.25
N ARG A 26 4.48 -1.04 -2.22
CA ARG A 26 5.73 -0.69 -2.92
C ARG A 26 6.99 -1.05 -2.11
N ASN A 27 6.85 -1.70 -0.96
CA ASN A 27 7.93 -1.93 0.00
C ASN A 27 8.76 -0.64 0.30
N ARG A 28 8.07 0.49 0.44
CA ARG A 28 8.66 1.82 0.70
C ARG A 28 8.44 2.30 2.13
N LEU A 29 7.95 1.44 3.03
CA LEU A 29 7.87 1.78 4.44
C LEU A 29 9.28 1.87 5.04
N PRO A 30 9.52 2.80 5.98
CA PRO A 30 10.80 2.97 6.65
C PRO A 30 11.01 1.87 7.72
N THR A 31 10.96 0.60 7.31
CA THR A 31 11.35 -0.52 8.19
C THR A 31 12.86 -0.61 8.23
N LYS A 32 13.45 -1.13 9.32
CA LYS A 32 14.91 -1.27 9.41
C LYS A 32 15.51 -2.06 8.25
N HIS A 33 14.82 -3.11 7.79
CA HIS A 33 15.27 -3.84 6.61
C HIS A 33 15.38 -2.94 5.36
N ASN A 34 14.36 -2.12 5.06
CA ASN A 34 14.38 -1.21 3.91
C ASN A 34 15.38 -0.05 4.07
N LEU A 35 15.63 0.40 5.30
CA LEU A 35 16.65 1.41 5.59
C LEU A 35 18.06 0.85 5.37
N ALA A 36 18.30 -0.39 5.77
CA ALA A 36 19.58 -1.05 5.59
C ALA A 36 19.87 -1.36 4.11
N VAL A 37 18.87 -1.79 3.33
CA VAL A 37 18.99 -1.95 1.87
C VAL A 37 19.38 -0.63 1.19
N ARG A 38 19.02 0.51 1.77
CA ARG A 38 19.39 1.85 1.28
C ARG A 38 20.69 2.38 1.88
N ASN A 39 21.42 1.58 2.64
CA ASN A 39 22.63 1.97 3.37
C ASN A 39 22.44 3.17 4.33
N ILE A 40 21.22 3.35 4.86
CA ILE A 40 20.93 4.40 5.85
C ILE A 40 21.30 3.92 7.26
N ILE A 41 21.14 2.63 7.54
CA ILE A 41 21.52 1.99 8.81
C ILE A 41 22.42 0.79 8.54
N SER A 42 23.15 0.35 9.58
CA SER A 42 23.97 -0.88 9.50
C SER A 42 23.13 -2.10 9.16
N GLN A 43 23.72 -3.03 8.41
CA GLN A 43 23.07 -4.29 8.05
C GLN A 43 22.81 -5.19 9.26
N GLU A 44 23.59 -5.02 10.33
CA GLU A 44 23.46 -5.75 11.59
C GLU A 44 22.30 -5.24 12.46
N SER A 45 21.79 -4.03 12.21
CA SER A 45 20.71 -3.42 13.00
C SER A 45 19.32 -3.64 12.39
N GLN A 46 19.16 -4.63 11.50
CA GLN A 46 17.88 -4.92 10.81
C GLN A 46 16.83 -5.64 11.66
N PHE A 47 17.18 -6.06 12.88
CA PHE A 47 16.27 -6.80 13.75
C PHE A 47 15.11 -5.94 14.26
N CYS A 48 13.98 -6.61 14.46
CA CYS A 48 12.72 -6.03 14.89
C CYS A 48 12.88 -5.16 16.14
N VAL A 49 12.31 -3.96 16.11
CA VAL A 49 12.31 -3.01 17.24
C VAL A 49 11.74 -3.61 18.52
N THR A 50 10.90 -4.64 18.45
CA THR A 50 10.34 -5.30 19.64
C THR A 50 11.32 -6.28 20.30
N GLY A 51 12.49 -6.52 19.72
CA GLY A 51 13.46 -7.49 20.26
C GLY A 51 13.04 -8.96 20.09
N CYS A 52 12.05 -9.28 19.25
CA CYS A 52 11.61 -10.67 19.04
C CYS A 52 12.56 -11.51 18.17
N GLY A 53 13.75 -11.00 17.82
CA GLY A 53 14.77 -11.71 17.04
C GLY A 53 14.49 -11.83 15.53
N GLY A 54 13.28 -11.49 15.06
CA GLY A 54 12.96 -11.47 13.63
C GLY A 54 13.54 -10.24 12.91
N LEU A 55 13.68 -10.31 11.57
CA LEU A 55 13.99 -9.15 10.75
C LEU A 55 12.81 -8.19 10.69
N GLU A 56 13.07 -6.88 10.77
CA GLU A 56 12.04 -5.85 10.68
C GLU A 56 11.63 -5.60 9.22
N THR A 57 10.86 -6.53 8.66
CA THR A 57 10.14 -6.35 7.41
C THR A 57 8.73 -5.87 7.68
N ALA A 58 8.07 -5.30 6.67
CA ALA A 58 6.67 -4.88 6.83
C ALA A 58 5.74 -6.08 7.08
N GLN A 59 6.00 -7.22 6.42
CA GLN A 59 5.27 -8.46 6.68
C GLN A 59 5.43 -8.90 8.14
N HIS A 60 6.66 -8.87 8.65
CA HIS A 60 6.91 -9.17 10.05
C HIS A 60 6.14 -8.22 10.97
N LEU A 61 6.29 -6.90 10.78
CA LEU A 61 5.66 -5.90 11.64
C LEU A 61 4.12 -6.00 11.70
N PHE A 62 3.46 -6.26 10.56
CA PHE A 62 1.99 -6.23 10.48
C PHE A 62 1.32 -7.61 10.56
N LEU A 63 2.02 -8.71 10.26
CA LEU A 63 1.39 -10.03 10.09
C LEU A 63 1.97 -11.14 10.97
N SER A 64 3.27 -11.14 11.26
CA SER A 64 3.94 -12.29 11.89
C SER A 64 4.77 -11.99 13.14
N CYS A 65 4.94 -10.71 13.51
CA CYS A 65 5.65 -10.35 14.74
C CYS A 65 4.87 -10.87 15.95
N PRO A 66 5.44 -11.71 16.81
CA PRO A 66 4.71 -12.29 17.95
C PRO A 66 4.25 -11.23 18.96
N VAL A 67 4.90 -10.06 18.98
CA VAL A 67 4.56 -8.94 19.86
C VAL A 67 3.46 -8.07 19.26
N PHE A 68 3.58 -7.70 17.97
CA PHE A 68 2.61 -6.81 17.32
C PHE A 68 1.39 -7.53 16.74
N ALA A 69 1.53 -8.75 16.21
CA ALA A 69 0.44 -9.49 15.57
C ALA A 69 -0.81 -9.62 16.46
N PRO A 70 -0.71 -9.90 17.78
CA PRO A 70 -1.86 -9.92 18.67
C PRO A 70 -2.55 -8.56 18.84
N LEU A 71 -1.79 -7.44 18.79
CA LEU A 71 -2.32 -6.09 19.02
C LEU A 71 -3.29 -5.62 17.93
N TRP A 72 -3.14 -6.12 16.71
CA TRP A 72 -4.03 -5.78 15.60
C TRP A 72 -5.40 -6.47 15.71
N GLY A 73 -5.46 -7.63 16.37
CA GLY A 73 -6.65 -8.47 16.39
C GLY A 73 -7.09 -8.95 14.99
N SER A 74 -7.97 -9.95 14.95
CA SER A 74 -8.42 -10.55 13.68
C SER A 74 -9.13 -9.56 12.75
N ARG A 75 -9.84 -8.57 13.32
CA ARG A 75 -10.56 -7.54 12.56
C ARG A 75 -9.60 -6.59 11.86
N ALA A 76 -8.64 -5.97 12.57
CA ALA A 76 -7.73 -5.02 11.91
C ALA A 76 -6.82 -5.72 10.89
N ARG A 77 -6.42 -6.98 11.13
CA ARG A 77 -5.70 -7.77 10.13
C ARG A 77 -6.53 -7.97 8.85
N ARG A 78 -7.82 -8.27 8.98
CA ARG A 78 -8.73 -8.39 7.83
C ARG A 78 -8.91 -7.07 7.10
N PHE A 79 -9.13 -5.97 7.82
CA PHE A 79 -9.23 -4.64 7.24
C PHE A 79 -7.95 -4.23 6.50
N PHE A 80 -6.78 -4.51 7.09
CA PHE A 80 -5.48 -4.26 6.46
C PHE A 80 -5.34 -5.01 5.14
N LEU A 81 -5.64 -6.31 5.12
CA LEU A 81 -5.61 -7.11 3.88
C LEU A 81 -6.63 -6.62 2.84
N GLN A 82 -7.82 -6.21 3.28
CA GLN A 82 -8.84 -5.66 2.39
C GLN A 82 -8.39 -4.32 1.77
N LEU A 83 -7.73 -3.45 2.55
CA LEU A 83 -7.16 -2.20 2.04
C LEU A 83 -6.03 -2.44 1.04
N VAL A 84 -5.15 -3.39 1.33
CA VAL A 84 -4.09 -3.82 0.41
C VAL A 84 -4.69 -4.32 -0.91
N TRP A 85 -5.74 -5.13 -0.84
CA TRP A 85 -6.46 -5.62 -2.01
C TRP A 85 -7.13 -4.49 -2.81
N LEU A 86 -7.84 -3.57 -2.15
CA LEU A 86 -8.47 -2.40 -2.81
C LEU A 86 -7.43 -1.49 -3.48
N CYS A 87 -6.29 -1.23 -2.82
CA CYS A 87 -5.19 -0.47 -3.41
C CYS A 87 -4.58 -1.18 -4.62
N TYR A 88 -4.40 -2.50 -4.56
CA TYR A 88 -3.89 -3.28 -5.68
C TYR A 88 -4.79 -3.18 -6.92
N ILE A 89 -6.11 -3.37 -6.75
CA ILE A 89 -7.09 -3.21 -7.82
C ILE A 89 -7.10 -1.78 -8.36
N SER A 90 -7.04 -0.78 -7.48
CA SER A 90 -6.98 0.62 -7.89
C SER A 90 -5.74 0.93 -8.74
N VAL A 91 -4.57 0.39 -8.38
CA VAL A 91 -3.33 0.56 -9.16
C VAL A 91 -3.43 -0.13 -10.52
N LEU A 92 -3.93 -1.38 -10.54
CA LEU A 92 -4.14 -2.12 -11.79
C LEU A 92 -5.11 -1.40 -12.74
N TRP A 93 -6.23 -0.93 -12.21
CA TRP A 93 -7.22 -0.17 -12.96
C TRP A 93 -6.64 1.14 -13.48
N ASN A 94 -5.91 1.89 -12.64
CA ASN A 94 -5.27 3.13 -13.04
C ASN A 94 -4.21 2.90 -14.13
N GLU A 95 -3.40 1.86 -14.00
CA GLU A 95 -2.40 1.49 -15.02
C GLU A 95 -3.06 1.10 -16.35
N ARG A 96 -4.15 0.31 -16.30
CA ARG A 96 -4.95 0.00 -17.49
C ARG A 96 -5.53 1.26 -18.12
N ASN A 97 -6.15 2.14 -17.34
CA ASN A 97 -6.73 3.39 -17.83
C ASN A 97 -5.67 4.27 -18.48
N ASN A 98 -4.52 4.46 -17.83
CA ASN A 98 -3.40 5.21 -18.38
C ASN A 98 -2.96 4.67 -19.75
N ARG A 99 -2.96 3.35 -19.95
CA ARG A 99 -2.62 2.74 -21.25
C ARG A 99 -3.68 3.00 -22.31
N VAL A 100 -4.96 2.91 -21.96
CA VAL A 100 -6.07 3.17 -22.89
C VAL A 100 -6.05 4.62 -23.36
N PHE A 101 -5.94 5.59 -22.45
CA PHE A 101 -5.97 7.00 -22.83
C PHE A 101 -4.74 7.43 -23.65
N LYS A 102 -3.54 6.92 -23.32
CA LYS A 102 -2.32 7.17 -24.11
C LYS A 102 -2.39 6.55 -25.52
N ALA A 103 -3.01 5.39 -25.66
CA ALA A 103 -3.19 4.74 -26.96
C ALA A 103 -4.13 5.55 -27.87
N THR A 104 -5.17 6.16 -27.29
CA THR A 104 -6.13 7.01 -28.01
C THR A 104 -5.50 8.31 -28.50
N GLU A 105 -4.70 9.00 -27.67
CA GLU A 105 -3.95 10.19 -28.11
C GLU A 105 -3.01 9.87 -29.28
N THR A 106 -2.30 8.73 -29.21
CA THR A 106 -1.37 8.29 -30.27
C THR A 106 -2.11 8.00 -31.58
N THR A 107 -3.28 7.36 -31.53
CA THR A 107 -4.07 7.06 -32.73
C THR A 107 -4.73 8.30 -33.34
N LEU A 108 -5.13 9.28 -32.52
CA LEU A 108 -5.67 10.55 -33.01
C LEU A 108 -4.60 11.39 -33.74
N HIS A 109 -3.36 11.42 -33.24
CA HIS A 109 -2.24 12.09 -33.91
C HIS A 109 -1.86 11.43 -35.25
N VAL A 110 -1.92 10.10 -35.36
CA VAL A 110 -1.67 9.38 -36.63
C VAL A 110 -2.78 9.60 -37.66
N ARG A 111 -4.00 9.93 -37.23
CA ARG A 111 -5.15 10.13 -38.13
C ARG A 111 -5.29 11.57 -38.67
N GLN A 112 -4.54 12.53 -38.12
CA GLN A 112 -4.61 13.96 -38.48
C GLN A 112 -3.40 14.46 -39.27
N GLY A 113 -2.44 13.59 -39.62
CA GLY A 113 -1.34 13.87 -40.55
C GLY A 113 -1.45 13.01 -41.80
#